data_AF-A0A1Y1CGQ1-F1
#
_entry.id   AF-A0A1Y1CGQ1-F1
#
_cell.length_a   1.000
_cell.length_b   1.000
_cell.length_c   1.000
_cell.angle_alpha   90.00
_cell.angle_beta   90.00
_cell.angle_gamma   90.00
#
_symmetry.space_group_name_H-M   'P 1'
#
loop_
_entity.id
_entity.type
_entity.pdbx_description
1 polymer ?
#
loop_
_entity_poly.entity_id
_entity_poly.type
_entity_poly.pdbx_seq_one_letter_code
_entity_poly.pdbx_strand_id
1 'polypeptide(L)'
;MKIKSGLLNSMAFYRFSLLVIFVVLSNPIFSQITAASASHKSLTQYSSSPQDSVYVFCDIIGSDVGVLKATPNDGTSGWVFTWTKWDALTSDFTNPVTSVDTPTESILTSLPDGLYKVEATNGVDSFNDQAWVLNNSNTNPSLTLSLMDCVGLHFLTSFLPADLRYNDIRSGNTSDMISVLDETTDRVVKFSMARNSEVILSATQNLGVLPTVQIDKRFIDQEAFQGELTYVVTVLDQYNCEFVSDPISSSTYVAKAEFSVDPMIGEAPLEVAFNNESVNADDFEWFIYQDFDRIEIGATTVEDSLLVDGIITDEDPLAYTYLHPGNYFVKLIASSDKGPETCSDEFYLKTEGKPIVVDTSLVQVPNVFTPNGDGRNDVFRVKSQSLKSFSATIINRWGRVVYSWKNPDEGWNGKVNGKWATPGTYFYVITATGREEPKKKYTKKGSFMLIRK
;
A
#
# COMPACT_ATOMS: atom_id res chain seq x y z
N MET A 1 -59.43 -7.40 -1.54
CA MET A 1 -59.57 -8.74 -2.16
C MET A 1 -58.81 -9.72 -1.29
N LYS A 2 -59.51 -10.55 -0.53
CA LYS A 2 -58.95 -11.62 0.33
C LYS A 2 -58.55 -12.79 -0.56
N ILE A 3 -57.34 -13.35 -0.41
CA ILE A 3 -57.10 -14.80 -0.32
C ILE A 3 -55.95 -15.05 0.67
N LYS A 4 -56.21 -15.98 1.59
CA LYS A 4 -55.34 -16.55 2.63
C LYS A 4 -54.45 -17.65 2.05
N SER A 5 -53.27 -17.85 2.65
CA SER A 5 -52.73 -19.11 3.23
C SER A 5 -51.21 -18.95 3.31
N GLY A 6 -50.48 -19.14 4.42
CA GLY A 6 -50.74 -19.88 5.64
C GLY A 6 -50.06 -21.24 5.57
N LEU A 7 -48.82 -21.36 6.06
CA LEU A 7 -48.38 -22.40 7.01
C LEU A 7 -46.86 -22.38 7.25
N LEU A 8 -46.52 -22.38 8.54
CA LEU A 8 -45.23 -22.79 9.11
C LEU A 8 -44.95 -24.26 8.78
N ASN A 9 -43.69 -24.68 8.63
CA ASN A 9 -42.96 -25.42 9.68
C ASN A 9 -41.60 -26.00 9.24
N SER A 10 -40.72 -26.08 10.23
CA SER A 10 -39.79 -27.18 10.52
C SER A 10 -38.42 -27.25 9.84
N MET A 11 -37.42 -27.21 10.73
CA MET A 11 -36.06 -27.71 10.60
C MET A 11 -35.97 -29.12 9.99
N ALA A 12 -34.91 -29.36 9.22
CA ALA A 12 -34.18 -30.63 9.19
C ALA A 12 -32.76 -30.41 8.66
N PHE A 13 -31.77 -30.53 9.55
CA PHE A 13 -30.35 -30.68 9.22
C PHE A 13 -30.16 -32.03 8.52
N TYR A 14 -29.74 -32.03 7.25
CA TYR A 14 -29.26 -33.25 6.59
C TYR A 14 -27.74 -33.35 6.77
N ARG A 15 -27.32 -34.27 7.64
CA ARG A 15 -25.96 -34.83 7.66
C ARG A 15 -25.84 -35.80 6.49
N PHE A 16 -25.12 -35.42 5.45
CA PHE A 16 -24.68 -36.35 4.41
C PHE A 16 -23.37 -37.01 4.88
N SER A 17 -23.48 -38.22 5.45
CA SER A 17 -22.36 -39.15 5.53
C SER A 17 -22.13 -39.72 4.13
N LEU A 18 -21.11 -39.22 3.44
CA LEU A 18 -20.64 -39.78 2.18
C LEU A 18 -19.53 -40.78 2.47
N LEU A 19 -19.89 -42.04 2.23
CA LEU A 19 -19.08 -43.24 2.36
C LEU A 19 -17.88 -43.15 1.41
N VAL A 20 -16.67 -43.00 1.95
CA VAL A 20 -15.43 -43.04 1.16
C VAL A 20 -15.15 -44.51 0.81
N ILE A 21 -15.41 -44.88 -0.43
CA ILE A 21 -14.97 -46.15 -1.01
C ILE A 21 -13.45 -46.03 -1.20
N PHE A 22 -12.68 -46.71 -0.36
CA PHE A 22 -11.26 -46.98 -0.61
C PHE A 22 -11.16 -47.92 -1.82
N VAL A 23 -11.01 -47.34 -3.01
CA VAL A 23 -10.42 -48.07 -4.14
C VAL A 23 -8.95 -48.23 -3.79
N VAL A 24 -8.57 -49.44 -3.38
CA VAL A 24 -7.16 -49.84 -3.28
C VAL A 24 -6.63 -49.92 -4.72
N LEU A 25 -6.23 -48.76 -5.24
CA LEU A 25 -5.30 -48.69 -6.35
C LEU A 25 -3.99 -49.30 -5.84
N SER A 26 -3.50 -50.31 -6.56
CA SER A 26 -2.20 -50.93 -6.34
C SER A 26 -1.14 -49.85 -6.08
N ASN A 27 -0.48 -49.95 -4.91
CA ASN A 27 0.56 -49.03 -4.48
C ASN A 27 1.52 -48.73 -5.64
N PRO A 28 1.81 -47.46 -5.98
CA PRO A 28 3.05 -47.17 -6.68
C PRO A 28 4.19 -47.69 -5.80
N ILE A 29 5.11 -48.45 -6.38
CA ILE A 29 6.39 -48.73 -5.73
C ILE A 29 6.97 -47.36 -5.41
N PHE A 30 6.99 -46.98 -4.13
CA PHE A 30 7.59 -45.72 -3.72
C PHE A 30 9.06 -45.79 -4.11
N SER A 31 9.54 -44.80 -4.87
CA SER A 31 10.98 -44.61 -5.11
C SER A 31 11.69 -44.56 -3.76
N GLN A 32 12.71 -45.39 -3.59
CA GLN A 32 13.54 -45.47 -2.39
C GLN A 32 14.54 -44.31 -2.31
N ILE A 33 14.77 -43.61 -3.43
CA ILE A 33 15.55 -42.37 -3.49
C ILE A 33 14.65 -41.15 -3.28
N THR A 34 15.03 -40.31 -2.33
CA THR A 34 14.41 -39.01 -2.04
C THR A 34 15.45 -37.89 -2.08
N ALA A 35 15.01 -36.67 -2.37
CA ALA A 35 15.84 -35.47 -2.28
C ALA A 35 15.00 -34.35 -1.68
N ALA A 36 15.03 -34.21 -0.36
CA ALA A 36 14.20 -33.22 0.34
C ALA A 36 14.60 -31.77 0.02
N SER A 37 15.86 -31.54 -0.37
CA SER A 37 16.38 -30.23 -0.77
C SER A 37 16.19 -29.90 -2.25
N ALA A 38 15.57 -30.80 -3.04
CA ALA A 38 15.30 -30.50 -4.45
C ALA A 38 14.19 -29.45 -4.56
N SER A 39 14.46 -28.40 -5.34
CA SER A 39 13.50 -27.31 -5.58
C SER A 39 12.39 -27.70 -6.56
N HIS A 40 12.68 -28.65 -7.45
CA HIS A 40 11.68 -29.25 -8.32
C HIS A 40 11.87 -30.77 -8.40
N LYS A 41 10.74 -31.49 -8.47
CA LYS A 41 10.69 -32.94 -8.62
C LYS A 41 9.71 -33.31 -9.72
N SER A 42 10.17 -34.15 -10.64
CA SER A 42 9.33 -34.77 -11.66
C SER A 42 9.73 -36.23 -11.88
N LEU A 43 9.04 -36.91 -12.79
CA LEU A 43 9.44 -38.23 -13.29
C LEU A 43 9.99 -38.07 -14.70
N THR A 44 10.91 -38.96 -15.08
CA THR A 44 11.38 -39.02 -16.46
C THR A 44 10.24 -39.37 -17.41
N GLN A 45 10.34 -38.88 -18.64
CA GLN A 45 9.38 -39.08 -19.72
C GLN A 45 9.93 -40.06 -20.75
N TYR A 46 10.62 -41.10 -20.27
CA TYR A 46 11.16 -42.12 -21.15
C TYR A 46 10.06 -42.77 -22.00
N SER A 47 10.46 -43.23 -23.17
CA SER A 47 9.61 -44.01 -24.07
C SER A 47 9.10 -45.34 -23.49
N SER A 48 9.71 -45.83 -22.40
CA SER A 48 9.36 -47.10 -21.75
C SER A 48 9.51 -47.06 -20.22
N SER A 49 8.74 -47.90 -19.52
CA SER A 49 8.74 -48.00 -18.05
C SER A 49 9.88 -48.89 -17.51
N PRO A 50 10.23 -48.81 -16.19
CA PRO A 50 9.82 -47.78 -15.23
C PRO A 50 10.24 -46.34 -15.59
N GLN A 51 9.70 -45.36 -14.88
CA GLN A 51 10.16 -43.98 -14.93
C GLN A 51 11.03 -43.72 -13.69
N ASP A 52 12.06 -42.89 -13.84
CA ASP A 52 12.99 -42.57 -12.76
C ASP A 52 12.66 -41.20 -12.20
N SER A 53 13.03 -40.93 -10.94
CA SER A 53 12.85 -39.61 -10.36
C SER A 53 13.83 -38.60 -10.99
N VAL A 54 13.38 -37.36 -11.20
CA VAL A 54 14.22 -36.23 -11.59
C VAL A 54 14.17 -35.19 -10.48
N TYR A 55 15.34 -34.80 -9.99
CA TYR A 55 15.51 -33.81 -8.93
C TYR A 55 16.33 -32.63 -9.44
N VAL A 56 15.74 -31.44 -9.39
CA VAL A 56 16.41 -30.18 -9.75
C VAL A 56 16.78 -29.42 -8.48
N PHE A 57 18.01 -28.92 -8.44
CA PHE A 57 18.55 -28.14 -7.33
C PHE A 57 18.95 -26.74 -7.82
N CYS A 58 18.70 -25.71 -7.03
CA CYS A 58 18.83 -24.30 -7.46
C CYS A 58 20.10 -23.59 -6.95
N ASP A 59 21.09 -24.33 -6.46
CA ASP A 59 22.19 -23.73 -5.70
C ASP A 59 23.39 -23.28 -6.53
N ILE A 60 24.07 -22.27 -5.99
CA ILE A 60 25.39 -21.80 -6.38
C ILE A 60 26.42 -22.86 -5.95
N ILE A 61 27.37 -23.24 -6.82
CA ILE A 61 28.37 -24.30 -6.57
C ILE A 61 29.08 -24.06 -5.22
N GLY A 62 28.75 -24.84 -4.17
CA GLY A 62 29.48 -24.79 -2.89
C GLY A 62 28.84 -25.37 -1.63
N SER A 63 27.51 -25.54 -1.54
CA SER A 63 26.82 -26.07 -0.36
C SER A 63 25.72 -27.06 -0.74
N ASP A 64 25.86 -28.35 -0.37
CA ASP A 64 24.79 -29.36 -0.44
C ASP A 64 23.97 -29.43 -1.75
N VAL A 65 24.63 -29.14 -2.87
CA VAL A 65 24.04 -29.24 -4.20
C VAL A 65 23.89 -30.73 -4.57
N GLY A 66 22.73 -31.13 -5.09
CA GLY A 66 22.52 -32.51 -5.53
C GLY A 66 22.58 -33.52 -4.37
N VAL A 67 21.64 -33.45 -3.42
CA VAL A 67 21.55 -34.45 -2.33
C VAL A 67 20.57 -35.54 -2.69
N LEU A 68 21.02 -36.80 -2.62
CA LEU A 68 20.15 -37.97 -2.73
C LEU A 68 20.20 -38.78 -1.44
N LYS A 69 19.05 -39.27 -1.01
CA LYS A 69 18.90 -40.11 0.17
C LYS A 69 18.17 -41.39 -0.21
N ALA A 70 18.80 -42.54 0.02
CA ALA A 70 18.17 -43.85 -0.10
C ALA A 70 17.71 -44.36 1.27
N THR A 71 16.46 -44.83 1.35
CA THR A 71 15.91 -45.49 2.54
C THR A 71 15.30 -46.85 2.17
N PRO A 72 15.56 -47.91 2.94
CA PRO A 72 14.95 -49.21 2.71
C PRO A 72 13.43 -49.18 2.89
N ASN A 73 12.72 -50.05 2.16
CA ASN A 73 11.26 -50.14 2.21
C ASN A 73 10.72 -50.54 3.60
N ASP A 74 11.50 -51.29 4.37
CA ASP A 74 11.14 -51.75 5.71
C ASP A 74 11.62 -50.81 6.82
N GLY A 75 12.44 -49.81 6.49
CA GLY A 75 13.05 -48.87 7.44
C GLY A 75 13.97 -49.52 8.48
N THR A 76 14.40 -50.76 8.28
CA THR A 76 15.22 -51.50 9.26
C THR A 76 16.71 -51.23 9.08
N SER A 77 17.51 -51.64 10.07
CA SER A 77 18.96 -51.55 10.01
C SER A 77 19.62 -52.79 9.41
N GLY A 78 20.84 -52.64 8.90
CA GLY A 78 21.64 -53.77 8.37
C GLY A 78 21.66 -53.88 6.85
N TRP A 79 21.17 -52.84 6.18
CA TRP A 79 21.28 -52.67 4.73
C TRP A 79 22.67 -52.18 4.36
N VAL A 80 23.24 -52.74 3.30
CA VAL A 80 24.47 -52.26 2.66
C VAL A 80 24.06 -51.56 1.37
N PHE A 81 24.49 -50.31 1.19
CA PHE A 81 24.17 -49.50 0.02
C PHE A 81 25.40 -49.37 -0.88
N THR A 82 25.19 -49.47 -2.19
CA THR A 82 26.22 -49.25 -3.21
C THR A 82 25.70 -48.22 -4.19
N TRP A 83 26.39 -47.09 -4.28
CA TRP A 83 26.03 -46.01 -5.19
C TRP A 83 26.95 -45.96 -6.39
N THR A 84 26.36 -45.77 -7.56
CA THR A 84 27.05 -45.64 -8.84
C THR A 84 26.43 -44.51 -9.66
N LYS A 85 27.26 -43.83 -10.44
CA LYS A 85 26.85 -42.82 -11.42
C LYS A 85 26.92 -43.42 -12.82
N TRP A 86 25.93 -43.08 -13.64
CA TRP A 86 25.90 -43.44 -15.05
C TRP A 86 27.12 -42.87 -15.80
N ASP A 87 27.77 -43.74 -16.57
CA ASP A 87 28.81 -43.36 -17.52
C ASP A 87 28.24 -43.40 -18.94
N ALA A 88 28.13 -42.22 -19.55
CA ALA A 88 27.61 -42.08 -20.91
C ALA A 88 28.52 -42.72 -21.98
N LEU A 89 29.82 -42.94 -21.69
CA LEU A 89 30.75 -43.57 -22.62
C LEU A 89 30.56 -45.08 -22.68
N THR A 90 30.32 -45.71 -21.53
CA THR A 90 30.10 -47.16 -21.44
C THR A 90 28.62 -47.54 -21.49
N SER A 91 27.71 -46.56 -21.41
CA SER A 91 26.27 -46.76 -21.26
C SER A 91 25.94 -47.70 -20.10
N ASP A 92 26.62 -47.50 -18.96
CA ASP A 92 26.45 -48.36 -17.77
C ASP A 92 26.82 -47.59 -16.49
N PHE A 93 26.42 -48.11 -15.33
CA PHE A 93 26.69 -47.56 -14.00
C PHE A 93 28.06 -48.01 -13.46
N THR A 94 29.13 -47.49 -14.05
CA THR A 94 30.51 -47.93 -13.77
C THR A 94 31.27 -47.03 -12.80
N ASN A 95 30.76 -45.82 -12.53
CA ASN A 95 31.46 -44.82 -11.72
C ASN A 95 31.01 -44.89 -10.25
N PRO A 96 31.80 -45.45 -9.31
CA PRO A 96 31.39 -45.54 -7.91
C PRO A 96 31.30 -44.16 -7.26
N VAL A 97 30.29 -43.97 -6.40
CA VAL A 97 30.07 -42.73 -5.65
C VAL A 97 30.12 -43.06 -4.16
N THR A 98 30.86 -42.26 -3.39
CA THR A 98 30.98 -42.47 -1.95
C THR A 98 29.77 -41.88 -1.23
N SER A 99 29.12 -42.69 -0.39
CA SER A 99 27.99 -42.28 0.45
C SER A 99 28.39 -42.13 1.91
N VAL A 100 27.58 -41.39 2.64
CA VAL A 100 27.57 -41.36 4.11
C VAL A 100 26.37 -42.17 4.57
N ASP A 101 26.64 -43.30 5.20
CA ASP A 101 25.60 -44.25 5.60
C ASP A 101 25.34 -44.16 7.11
N THR A 102 24.06 -44.23 7.47
CA THR A 102 23.61 -44.49 8.84
C THR A 102 23.04 -45.91 8.90
N PRO A 103 22.65 -46.42 10.09
CA PRO A 103 22.05 -47.75 10.19
C PRO A 103 20.83 -47.95 9.29
N THR A 104 20.07 -46.90 8.95
CA THR A 104 18.76 -47.00 8.27
C THR A 104 18.69 -46.21 6.96
N GLU A 105 19.73 -45.49 6.56
CA GLU A 105 19.70 -44.67 5.34
C GLU A 105 21.11 -44.46 4.78
N SER A 106 21.17 -44.11 3.50
CA SER A 106 22.41 -43.76 2.80
C SER A 106 22.25 -42.43 2.09
N ILE A 107 23.21 -41.53 2.27
CA ILE A 107 23.13 -40.14 1.80
C ILE A 107 24.31 -39.83 0.87
N LEU A 108 23.99 -39.26 -0.29
CA LEU A 108 24.92 -38.62 -1.19
C LEU A 108 24.75 -37.11 -1.10
N THR A 109 25.86 -36.37 -1.14
CA THR A 109 25.88 -34.91 -1.10
C THR A 109 26.81 -34.37 -2.20
N SER A 110 26.62 -33.11 -2.59
CA SER A 110 27.49 -32.42 -3.55
C SER A 110 27.56 -33.11 -4.92
N LEU A 111 26.43 -33.64 -5.39
CA LEU A 111 26.38 -34.39 -6.65
C LEU A 111 26.32 -33.45 -7.88
N PRO A 112 27.26 -33.59 -8.83
CA PRO A 112 27.13 -32.94 -10.13
C PRO A 112 26.00 -33.58 -10.95
N ASP A 113 25.63 -32.92 -12.04
CA ASP A 113 24.57 -33.38 -12.94
C ASP A 113 24.81 -34.82 -13.43
N GLY A 114 23.75 -35.60 -13.46
CA GLY A 114 23.76 -36.96 -14.00
C GLY A 114 22.76 -37.89 -13.34
N LEU A 115 22.79 -39.14 -13.80
CA LEU A 115 21.97 -40.22 -13.30
C LEU A 115 22.73 -41.06 -12.27
N TYR A 116 22.11 -41.29 -11.13
CA TYR A 116 22.67 -42.05 -10.03
C TYR A 116 21.79 -43.27 -9.74
N LYS A 117 22.42 -44.40 -9.45
CA LYS A 117 21.78 -45.64 -9.05
C LYS A 117 22.24 -46.04 -7.66
N VAL A 118 21.30 -46.44 -6.82
CA VAL A 118 21.57 -47.17 -5.58
C VAL A 118 21.20 -48.63 -5.76
N GLU A 119 22.06 -49.51 -5.29
CA GLU A 119 21.76 -50.93 -5.08
C GLU A 119 21.93 -51.22 -3.60
N ALA A 120 20.91 -51.79 -2.96
CA ALA A 120 20.94 -52.05 -1.54
C ALA A 120 20.45 -53.46 -1.20
N THR A 121 21.06 -54.10 -0.21
CA THR A 121 20.66 -55.42 0.27
C THR A 121 20.95 -55.61 1.77
N ASN A 122 20.09 -56.37 2.46
CA ASN A 122 20.32 -56.85 3.83
C ASN A 122 20.71 -58.34 3.88
N GLY A 123 21.01 -58.95 2.72
CA GLY A 123 21.31 -60.37 2.55
C GLY A 123 20.08 -61.28 2.35
N VAL A 124 18.87 -60.78 2.59
CA VAL A 124 17.60 -61.48 2.34
C VAL A 124 16.82 -60.78 1.23
N ASP A 125 16.65 -59.46 1.38
CA ASP A 125 15.98 -58.57 0.45
C ASP A 125 16.98 -57.68 -0.27
N SER A 126 16.58 -57.18 -1.44
CA SER A 126 17.35 -56.21 -2.20
C SER A 126 16.44 -55.28 -2.99
N PHE A 127 16.88 -54.04 -3.18
CA PHE A 127 16.26 -53.11 -4.12
C PHE A 127 17.33 -52.39 -4.93
N ASN A 128 16.92 -51.87 -6.09
CA ASN A 128 17.67 -50.88 -6.82
C ASN A 128 16.71 -49.75 -7.22
N ASP A 129 17.22 -48.53 -7.21
CA ASP A 129 16.47 -47.35 -7.63
C ASP A 129 17.43 -46.34 -8.28
N GLN A 130 16.88 -45.46 -9.11
CA GLN A 130 17.64 -44.53 -9.93
C GLN A 130 17.01 -43.15 -9.92
N ALA A 131 17.85 -42.11 -9.93
CA ALA A 131 17.38 -40.73 -10.01
C ALA A 131 18.36 -39.83 -10.75
N TRP A 132 17.80 -38.91 -11.53
CA TRP A 132 18.52 -37.80 -12.13
C TRP A 132 18.71 -36.67 -11.11
N VAL A 133 19.93 -36.13 -11.07
CA VAL A 133 20.30 -34.89 -10.40
C VAL A 133 20.63 -33.88 -11.49
N LEU A 134 19.98 -32.72 -11.45
CA LEU A 134 20.22 -31.61 -12.37
C LEU A 134 20.37 -30.32 -11.56
N ASN A 135 21.49 -29.61 -11.73
CA ASN A 135 21.78 -28.41 -10.96
C ASN A 135 21.57 -27.18 -11.86
N ASN A 136 20.67 -26.30 -11.43
CA ASN A 136 20.31 -25.10 -12.17
C ASN A 136 21.26 -23.95 -11.85
N SER A 137 22.32 -23.82 -12.63
CA SER A 137 23.32 -22.76 -12.50
C SER A 137 23.05 -21.58 -13.44
N ASN A 138 21.81 -21.10 -13.55
CA ASN A 138 21.55 -19.88 -14.33
C ASN A 138 22.35 -18.69 -13.78
N THR A 139 22.74 -17.80 -14.68
CA THR A 139 23.30 -16.51 -14.29
C THR A 139 22.21 -15.64 -13.68
N ASN A 140 22.59 -14.82 -12.69
CA ASN A 140 21.71 -13.81 -12.13
C ASN A 140 21.14 -12.87 -13.21
N PRO A 141 19.90 -12.36 -13.04
CA PRO A 141 19.32 -11.41 -13.97
C PRO A 141 20.13 -10.11 -14.00
N SER A 142 20.22 -9.48 -15.17
CA SER A 142 20.71 -8.12 -15.23
C SER A 142 19.62 -7.15 -14.79
N LEU A 143 20.02 -6.06 -14.16
CA LEU A 143 19.16 -4.93 -13.86
C LEU A 143 19.88 -3.67 -14.36
N THR A 144 19.15 -2.79 -15.04
CA THR A 144 19.68 -1.51 -15.53
C THR A 144 18.63 -0.42 -15.36
N LEU A 145 19.06 0.76 -14.93
CA LEU A 145 18.24 1.96 -15.03
C LEU A 145 18.29 2.45 -16.48
N SER A 146 17.16 2.34 -17.18
CA SER A 146 17.05 2.56 -18.63
C SER A 146 16.68 4.00 -18.98
N LEU A 147 15.81 4.62 -18.18
CA LEU A 147 15.32 5.98 -18.35
C LEU A 147 14.89 6.52 -16.98
N MET A 148 14.93 7.83 -16.88
CA MET A 148 14.42 8.60 -15.77
C MET A 148 13.56 9.69 -16.46
N ASP A 149 12.26 9.75 -16.17
CA ASP A 149 11.25 10.72 -16.68
C ASP A 149 10.36 11.27 -15.53
N CYS A 150 9.50 12.27 -15.78
CA CYS A 150 8.56 12.78 -14.77
C CYS A 150 7.50 11.76 -14.34
N VAL A 151 7.43 10.60 -15.01
CA VAL A 151 6.59 9.48 -14.59
C VAL A 151 7.31 8.65 -13.53
N GLY A 152 8.64 8.52 -13.59
CA GLY A 152 9.42 7.78 -12.59
C GLY A 152 10.75 7.21 -13.07
N LEU A 153 11.19 6.18 -12.36
CA LEU A 153 12.39 5.41 -12.67
C LEU A 153 12.04 4.21 -13.55
N HIS A 154 12.60 4.13 -14.75
CA HIS A 154 12.36 3.03 -15.69
C HIS A 154 13.51 2.05 -15.67
N PHE A 155 13.22 0.82 -15.29
CA PHE A 155 14.20 -0.24 -15.25
C PHE A 155 13.98 -1.25 -16.37
N LEU A 156 15.08 -1.76 -16.91
CA LEU A 156 15.11 -2.90 -17.80
C LEU A 156 15.87 -4.03 -17.11
N THR A 157 15.23 -5.20 -17.04
CA THR A 157 15.86 -6.44 -16.56
C THR A 157 15.84 -7.49 -17.66
N SER A 158 16.94 -8.25 -17.77
CA SER A 158 17.07 -9.37 -18.70
C SER A 158 17.41 -10.65 -17.97
N PHE A 159 16.77 -11.76 -18.34
CA PHE A 159 17.00 -13.08 -17.75
C PHE A 159 16.90 -14.18 -18.81
N LEU A 160 17.83 -15.15 -18.77
CA LEU A 160 17.86 -16.28 -19.71
C LEU A 160 17.63 -17.59 -18.92
N PRO A 161 16.42 -18.18 -18.94
CA PRO A 161 16.12 -19.36 -18.14
C PRO A 161 16.68 -20.67 -18.74
N ALA A 162 17.55 -21.38 -18.04
CA ALA A 162 18.04 -22.70 -18.46
C ALA A 162 16.90 -23.68 -18.80
N ASP A 163 17.06 -24.39 -19.91
CA ASP A 163 16.27 -25.59 -20.21
C ASP A 163 17.07 -26.81 -19.76
N LEU A 164 16.79 -27.28 -18.54
CA LEU A 164 17.43 -28.48 -18.00
C LEU A 164 16.92 -29.71 -18.73
N ARG A 165 17.85 -30.59 -19.11
CA ARG A 165 17.54 -31.81 -19.87
C ARG A 165 18.31 -33.02 -19.35
N TYR A 166 17.76 -34.20 -19.63
CA TYR A 166 18.38 -35.49 -19.32
C TYR A 166 18.26 -36.46 -20.52
N ASN A 167 19.07 -37.52 -20.52
CA ASN A 167 19.08 -38.50 -21.62
C ASN A 167 18.01 -39.58 -21.43
N ASP A 168 17.37 -40.04 -22.52
CA ASP A 168 16.60 -41.30 -22.50
C ASP A 168 17.56 -42.50 -22.60
N ILE A 169 18.01 -43.00 -21.45
CA ILE A 169 18.90 -44.16 -21.34
C ILE A 169 18.25 -45.48 -21.82
N ARG A 170 16.93 -45.51 -22.02
CA ARG A 170 16.16 -46.73 -22.35
C ARG A 170 15.92 -46.87 -23.83
N SER A 171 15.93 -45.76 -24.57
CA SER A 171 15.78 -45.74 -26.01
C SER A 171 16.98 -46.37 -26.75
N GLY A 172 18.13 -46.52 -26.09
CA GLY A 172 19.40 -46.85 -26.73
C GLY A 172 19.99 -45.71 -27.58
N ASN A 173 19.27 -44.59 -27.73
CA ASN A 173 19.74 -43.37 -28.36
C ASN A 173 20.06 -42.31 -27.29
N THR A 174 21.32 -42.23 -26.87
CA THR A 174 21.77 -41.27 -25.85
C THR A 174 21.93 -39.85 -26.37
N SER A 175 21.66 -39.59 -27.66
CA SER A 175 21.79 -38.25 -28.26
C SER A 175 20.53 -37.38 -28.15
N ASP A 176 19.37 -37.99 -27.87
CA ASP A 176 18.11 -37.26 -27.68
C ASP A 176 17.94 -36.88 -26.21
N MET A 177 18.15 -35.59 -25.91
CA MET A 177 17.92 -35.02 -24.59
C MET A 177 16.46 -34.57 -24.43
N ILE A 178 15.83 -34.99 -23.34
CA ILE A 178 14.45 -34.65 -22.95
C ILE A 178 14.47 -33.53 -21.91
N SER A 179 13.67 -32.48 -22.12
CA SER A 179 13.47 -31.41 -21.12
C SER A 179 12.83 -31.94 -19.84
N VAL A 180 13.23 -31.40 -18.69
CA VAL A 180 12.63 -31.74 -17.39
C VAL A 180 11.16 -31.38 -17.33
N LEU A 181 10.79 -30.23 -17.89
CA LEU A 181 9.41 -29.79 -18.06
C LEU A 181 8.96 -30.15 -19.47
N ASP A 182 7.78 -30.76 -19.59
CA ASP A 182 7.21 -31.04 -20.89
C ASP A 182 6.74 -29.77 -21.62
N GLU A 183 6.32 -29.97 -22.87
CA GLU A 183 5.76 -28.91 -23.71
C GLU A 183 4.36 -28.47 -23.26
N THR A 184 3.71 -29.23 -22.36
CA THR A 184 2.35 -28.98 -21.87
C THR A 184 2.30 -28.32 -20.49
N THR A 185 3.43 -28.23 -19.80
CA THR A 185 3.57 -27.62 -18.49
C THR A 185 3.71 -26.12 -18.70
N ASP A 186 2.94 -25.36 -17.93
CA ASP A 186 3.10 -23.91 -17.91
C ASP A 186 4.49 -23.58 -17.35
N ARG A 187 5.42 -23.31 -18.27
CA ARG A 187 6.76 -22.81 -17.95
C ARG A 187 6.62 -21.33 -17.61
N VAL A 188 6.75 -20.99 -16.33
CA VAL A 188 6.49 -19.64 -15.83
C VAL A 188 7.73 -19.09 -15.12
N VAL A 189 8.13 -17.88 -15.50
CA VAL A 189 9.16 -17.09 -14.80
C VAL A 189 8.48 -15.90 -14.13
N LYS A 190 8.78 -15.67 -12.85
CA LYS A 190 8.23 -14.57 -12.05
C LYS A 190 9.35 -13.60 -11.71
N PHE A 191 9.06 -12.32 -11.83
CA PHE A 191 9.96 -11.22 -11.53
C PHE A 191 9.37 -10.40 -10.39
N SER A 192 10.19 -10.03 -9.41
CA SER A 192 9.82 -9.13 -8.32
C SER A 192 10.90 -8.06 -8.17
N MET A 193 10.50 -6.79 -8.25
CA MET A 193 11.39 -5.66 -8.02
C MET A 193 11.20 -5.15 -6.60
N ALA A 194 12.30 -5.05 -5.87
CA ALA A 194 12.34 -4.53 -4.52
C ALA A 194 13.06 -3.18 -4.45
N ARG A 195 12.54 -2.30 -3.60
CA ARG A 195 13.11 -1.01 -3.23
C ARG A 195 13.39 -1.02 -1.73
N ASN A 196 14.65 -0.85 -1.32
CA ASN A 196 15.11 -0.99 0.08
C ASN A 196 14.57 -2.27 0.76
N SER A 197 14.64 -3.39 0.06
CA SER A 197 14.17 -4.72 0.50
C SER A 197 12.65 -4.92 0.54
N GLU A 198 11.83 -3.93 0.20
CA GLU A 198 10.39 -4.09 0.04
C GLU A 198 10.01 -4.32 -1.42
N VAL A 199 9.26 -5.39 -1.71
CA VAL A 199 8.78 -5.67 -3.07
C VAL A 199 7.70 -4.66 -3.46
N ILE A 200 7.97 -3.85 -4.49
CA ILE A 200 7.05 -2.80 -4.97
C ILE A 200 6.34 -3.18 -6.27
N LEU A 201 6.95 -4.01 -7.11
CA LEU A 201 6.41 -4.38 -8.42
C LEU A 201 6.65 -5.87 -8.69
N SER A 202 5.74 -6.51 -9.42
CA SER A 202 5.90 -7.91 -9.84
C SER A 202 5.37 -8.12 -11.26
N ALA A 203 5.96 -9.09 -11.95
CA ALA A 203 5.55 -9.48 -13.30
C ALA A 203 5.76 -10.98 -13.52
N THR A 204 5.00 -11.54 -14.44
CA THR A 204 5.08 -12.96 -14.79
C THR A 204 5.27 -13.11 -16.30
N GLN A 205 6.04 -14.11 -16.73
CA GLN A 205 6.23 -14.48 -18.13
C GLN A 205 6.00 -15.98 -18.32
N ASN A 206 5.07 -16.32 -19.21
CA ASN A 206 4.91 -17.69 -19.69
C ASN A 206 5.85 -17.91 -20.88
N LEU A 207 6.67 -18.97 -20.86
CA LEU A 207 7.66 -19.25 -21.89
C LEU A 207 7.07 -20.02 -23.10
N GLY A 208 5.88 -20.61 -22.95
CA GLY A 208 5.28 -21.44 -24.00
C GLY A 208 6.17 -22.63 -24.37
N VAL A 209 6.12 -23.03 -25.65
CA VAL A 209 6.74 -24.25 -26.19
C VAL A 209 8.09 -23.99 -26.89
N LEU A 210 8.55 -22.73 -26.93
CA LEU A 210 9.72 -22.33 -27.72
C LEU A 210 11.03 -22.48 -26.93
N PRO A 211 12.18 -22.60 -27.63
CA PRO A 211 13.49 -22.70 -26.97
C PRO A 211 13.72 -21.50 -26.03
N THR A 212 14.61 -21.69 -25.05
CA THR A 212 15.04 -20.64 -24.13
C THR A 212 15.41 -19.35 -24.86
N VAL A 213 14.62 -18.30 -24.69
CA VAL A 213 14.92 -16.94 -25.17
C VAL A 213 15.20 -16.05 -23.98
N GLN A 214 16.08 -15.07 -24.17
CA GLN A 214 16.27 -13.99 -23.21
C GLN A 214 14.93 -13.26 -23.01
N ILE A 215 14.51 -13.15 -21.75
CA ILE A 215 13.30 -12.45 -21.33
C ILE A 215 13.72 -11.06 -20.89
N ASP A 216 13.16 -10.04 -21.54
CA ASP A 216 13.31 -8.66 -21.10
C ASP A 216 12.02 -8.18 -20.43
N LYS A 217 12.12 -7.59 -19.23
CA LYS A 217 11.00 -6.99 -18.51
C LYS A 217 11.29 -5.54 -18.15
N ARG A 218 10.26 -4.72 -18.24
CA ARG A 218 10.29 -3.31 -17.86
C ARG A 218 9.52 -3.09 -16.57
N PHE A 219 10.11 -2.31 -15.67
CA PHE A 219 9.48 -1.86 -14.44
C PHE A 219 9.53 -0.33 -14.38
N ILE A 220 8.49 0.29 -13.84
CA ILE A 220 8.41 1.74 -13.66
C ILE A 220 8.02 1.99 -12.21
N ASP A 221 8.94 2.53 -11.42
CA ASP A 221 8.64 3.03 -10.06
C ASP A 221 8.22 4.50 -10.19
N GLN A 222 6.93 4.76 -9.97
CA GLN A 222 6.31 6.08 -10.15
C GLN A 222 6.26 6.91 -8.88
N GLU A 223 6.75 6.37 -7.77
CA GLU A 223 6.72 7.07 -6.49
C GLU A 223 7.75 8.22 -6.46
N ALA A 224 7.34 9.33 -5.85
CA ALA A 224 8.22 10.43 -5.50
C ALA A 224 8.76 10.23 -4.08
N PHE A 225 10.08 10.35 -3.91
CA PHE A 225 10.75 10.21 -2.63
C PHE A 225 12.05 11.00 -2.59
N GLN A 226 12.53 11.31 -1.39
CA GLN A 226 13.81 11.98 -1.19
C GLN A 226 14.95 10.99 -0.97
N GLY A 227 16.12 11.36 -1.46
CA GLY A 227 17.34 10.58 -1.28
C GLY A 227 17.50 9.44 -2.28
N GLU A 228 18.58 8.70 -2.09
CA GLU A 228 18.95 7.58 -2.93
C GLU A 228 18.42 6.27 -2.32
N LEU A 229 17.75 5.45 -3.13
CA LEU A 229 17.21 4.15 -2.73
C LEU A 229 17.85 3.04 -3.56
N THR A 230 17.93 1.84 -2.99
CA THR A 230 18.53 0.68 -3.65
C THR A 230 17.45 -0.24 -4.22
N TYR A 231 17.66 -0.66 -5.47
CA TYR A 231 16.80 -1.51 -6.26
C TYR A 231 17.46 -2.85 -6.56
N VAL A 232 16.68 -3.91 -6.48
CA VAL A 232 17.09 -5.28 -6.81
C VAL A 232 15.92 -5.96 -7.53
N VAL A 233 16.22 -6.80 -8.53
CA VAL A 233 15.24 -7.70 -9.13
C VAL A 233 15.53 -9.13 -8.69
N THR A 234 14.51 -9.79 -8.18
CA THR A 234 14.48 -11.23 -7.88
C THR A 234 13.67 -11.94 -8.95
N VAL A 235 14.23 -13.00 -9.52
CA VAL A 235 13.59 -13.85 -10.51
C VAL A 235 13.42 -15.24 -9.92
N LEU A 236 12.17 -15.75 -9.94
CA LEU A 236 11.88 -17.17 -9.74
C LEU A 236 11.65 -17.79 -11.11
N ASP A 237 12.48 -18.75 -11.49
CA ASP A 237 12.35 -19.42 -12.78
C ASP A 237 11.30 -20.54 -12.76
N GLN A 238 11.18 -21.27 -13.87
CA GLN A 238 10.20 -22.33 -14.04
C GLN A 238 10.43 -23.58 -13.16
N TYR A 239 11.60 -23.69 -12.52
CA TYR A 239 11.93 -24.72 -11.53
C TYR A 239 11.83 -24.18 -10.09
N ASN A 240 11.31 -22.95 -9.93
CA ASN A 240 11.23 -22.23 -8.66
C ASN A 240 12.61 -21.93 -8.05
N CYS A 241 13.63 -21.78 -8.90
CA CYS A 241 14.96 -21.32 -8.51
C CYS A 241 14.99 -19.79 -8.41
N GLU A 242 15.59 -19.28 -7.35
CA GLU A 242 15.68 -17.85 -7.05
C GLU A 242 17.03 -17.28 -7.52
N PHE A 243 16.96 -16.23 -8.33
CA PHE A 243 18.11 -15.49 -8.84
C PHE A 243 17.95 -14.01 -8.56
N VAL A 244 19.00 -13.38 -8.05
CA VAL A 244 18.94 -11.99 -7.57
C VAL A 244 19.95 -11.15 -8.34
N SER A 245 19.51 -10.02 -8.90
CA SER A 245 20.40 -9.11 -9.62
C SER A 245 21.40 -8.43 -8.68
N ASP A 246 22.48 -7.89 -9.26
CA ASP A 246 23.26 -6.88 -8.56
C ASP A 246 22.37 -5.66 -8.22
N PRO A 247 22.59 -5.01 -7.06
CA PRO A 247 21.82 -3.85 -6.66
C PRO A 247 22.19 -2.61 -7.49
N ILE A 248 21.19 -1.76 -7.75
CA ILE A 248 21.37 -0.42 -8.33
C ILE A 248 20.82 0.61 -7.37
N SER A 249 21.58 1.66 -7.09
CA SER A 249 21.11 2.81 -6.32
C SER A 249 20.67 3.95 -7.25
N SER A 250 19.54 4.57 -6.94
CA SER A 250 19.00 5.68 -7.72
C SER A 250 18.08 6.57 -6.88
N SER A 251 17.98 7.85 -7.24
CA SER A 251 17.02 8.81 -6.72
C SER A 251 15.99 9.13 -7.78
N THR A 252 14.72 9.28 -7.40
CA THR A 252 13.69 9.81 -8.30
C THR A 252 13.78 11.33 -8.40
N TYR A 253 13.29 11.88 -9.50
CA TYR A 253 13.11 13.33 -9.69
C TYR A 253 11.65 13.71 -9.89
N VAL A 254 10.74 12.73 -9.81
CA VAL A 254 9.30 13.01 -9.84
C VAL A 254 9.00 13.99 -8.73
N ALA A 255 8.49 15.16 -9.11
CA ALA A 255 7.95 16.13 -8.18
C ALA A 255 6.59 15.62 -7.72
N LYS A 256 6.32 15.72 -6.42
CA LYS A 256 5.00 15.44 -5.85
C LYS A 256 4.56 16.63 -5.03
N ALA A 257 3.41 17.20 -5.36
CA ALA A 257 2.80 18.29 -4.64
C ALA A 257 2.05 17.73 -3.43
N GLU A 258 2.31 18.30 -2.26
CA GLU A 258 1.59 17.94 -1.04
C GLU A 258 1.63 19.12 -0.07
N PHE A 259 0.52 19.40 0.59
CA PHE A 259 0.48 20.38 1.67
C PHE A 259 -0.63 20.09 2.67
N SER A 260 -0.46 20.63 3.88
CA SER A 260 -1.48 20.62 4.92
C SER A 260 -1.82 22.04 5.37
N VAL A 261 -3.00 22.21 5.98
CA VAL A 261 -3.49 23.50 6.48
C VAL A 261 -4.06 23.40 7.88
N ASP A 262 -3.85 24.42 8.71
CA ASP A 262 -4.40 24.51 10.06
C ASP A 262 -4.65 25.97 10.49
N PRO A 263 -5.82 26.31 11.04
CA PRO A 263 -7.03 25.49 11.19
C PRO A 263 -7.85 25.39 9.89
N MET A 264 -8.57 24.27 9.72
CA MET A 264 -9.51 24.10 8.61
C MET A 264 -10.87 24.79 8.84
N ILE A 265 -11.20 25.20 10.07
CA ILE A 265 -12.50 25.78 10.43
C ILE A 265 -12.31 26.88 11.48
N GLY A 266 -13.01 28.00 11.33
CA GLY A 266 -13.07 29.02 12.38
C GLY A 266 -13.85 30.27 12.02
N GLU A 267 -13.82 31.28 12.89
CA GLU A 267 -14.56 32.52 12.73
C GLU A 267 -13.76 33.57 11.93
N ALA A 268 -14.44 34.39 11.11
CA ALA A 268 -13.79 35.49 10.41
C ALA A 268 -13.43 36.64 11.39
N PRO A 269 -12.21 37.21 11.32
CA PRO A 269 -11.11 36.84 10.42
C PRO A 269 -10.40 35.55 10.87
N LEU A 270 -10.23 34.60 9.96
CA LEU A 270 -9.60 33.31 10.22
C LEU A 270 -8.19 33.29 9.61
N GLU A 271 -7.15 33.26 10.43
CA GLU A 271 -5.77 33.03 10.00
C GLU A 271 -5.53 31.53 9.86
N VAL A 272 -5.04 31.10 8.69
CA VAL A 272 -4.74 29.70 8.36
C VAL A 272 -3.29 29.58 7.92
N ALA A 273 -2.54 28.70 8.56
CA ALA A 273 -1.18 28.36 8.20
C ALA A 273 -1.17 27.27 7.11
N PHE A 274 -0.19 27.34 6.21
CA PHE A 274 0.09 26.33 5.20
C PHE A 274 1.43 25.67 5.50
N ASN A 275 1.48 24.35 5.39
CA ASN A 275 2.72 23.59 5.51
C ASN A 275 2.97 22.85 4.20
N ASN A 276 3.99 23.28 3.45
CA ASN A 276 4.39 22.64 2.21
C ASN A 276 5.15 21.34 2.52
N GLU A 277 4.61 20.21 2.04
CA GLU A 277 5.13 18.86 2.26
C GLU A 277 5.59 18.22 0.93
N SER A 278 5.66 19.03 -0.13
CA SER A 278 6.02 18.59 -1.47
C SER A 278 7.41 17.95 -1.51
N VAL A 279 7.56 16.94 -2.35
CA VAL A 279 8.79 16.17 -2.52
C VAL A 279 9.38 16.46 -3.89
N ASN A 280 10.70 16.65 -3.95
CA ASN A 280 11.47 16.92 -5.18
C ASN A 280 10.95 18.10 -6.01
N ALA A 281 10.41 19.13 -5.34
CA ALA A 281 10.02 20.39 -5.92
C ALA A 281 10.80 21.55 -5.29
N ASP A 282 11.07 22.59 -6.06
CA ASP A 282 11.74 23.80 -5.63
C ASP A 282 11.10 25.10 -6.11
N ASP A 283 10.03 24.98 -6.90
CA ASP A 283 9.18 26.07 -7.34
C ASP A 283 7.72 25.75 -7.02
N PHE A 284 6.99 26.74 -6.52
CA PHE A 284 5.66 26.54 -5.93
C PHE A 284 4.72 27.66 -6.33
N GLU A 285 3.57 27.29 -6.91
CA GLU A 285 2.51 28.24 -7.27
C GLU A 285 1.24 27.87 -6.49
N TRP A 286 0.82 28.77 -5.60
CA TRP A 286 -0.35 28.58 -4.75
C TRP A 286 -1.57 29.30 -5.29
N PHE A 287 -2.69 28.59 -5.37
CA PHE A 287 -3.98 29.09 -5.82
C PHE A 287 -4.97 29.02 -4.67
N ILE A 288 -5.34 30.17 -4.10
CA ILE A 288 -6.38 30.27 -3.06
C ILE A 288 -7.64 30.85 -3.71
N TYR A 289 -8.77 30.14 -3.62
CA TYR A 289 -10.01 30.54 -4.28
C TYR A 289 -11.27 30.13 -3.48
N GLN A 290 -12.41 30.76 -3.79
CA GLN A 290 -13.73 30.40 -3.24
C GLN A 290 -14.55 29.58 -4.25
N ASP A 291 -15.58 28.89 -3.78
CA ASP A 291 -16.54 28.23 -4.67
C ASP A 291 -17.33 29.27 -5.51
N PHE A 292 -17.44 29.01 -6.82
CA PHE A 292 -17.89 29.97 -7.84
C PHE A 292 -19.39 30.35 -7.77
N ASP A 293 -20.17 29.75 -6.87
CA ASP A 293 -21.62 29.95 -6.73
C ASP A 293 -22.04 31.35 -6.23
N ARG A 294 -21.09 32.27 -5.98
CA ARG A 294 -21.33 33.60 -5.38
C ARG A 294 -21.04 34.84 -6.25
N ILE A 295 -20.64 34.70 -7.52
CA ILE A 295 -20.16 35.88 -8.29
C ILE A 295 -21.31 36.83 -8.71
N GLU A 296 -21.25 38.07 -8.20
CA GLU A 296 -21.59 39.28 -8.97
C GLU A 296 -20.29 39.86 -9.54
N ILE A 297 -20.30 40.20 -10.84
CA ILE A 297 -19.16 40.77 -11.56
C ILE A 297 -18.85 42.18 -11.03
N GLY A 298 -17.63 42.42 -10.53
CA GLY A 298 -17.10 43.79 -10.34
C GLY A 298 -16.56 44.20 -8.95
N ALA A 299 -16.06 43.29 -8.11
CA ALA A 299 -15.36 43.70 -6.88
C ALA A 299 -14.00 44.34 -7.21
N THR A 300 -13.72 45.54 -6.66
CA THR A 300 -12.66 46.46 -7.10
C THR A 300 -11.57 46.72 -6.07
N THR A 301 -11.36 45.83 -5.09
CA THR A 301 -10.26 45.96 -4.11
C THR A 301 -9.51 44.65 -3.86
N VAL A 302 -8.22 44.74 -3.50
CA VAL A 302 -7.32 43.60 -3.22
C VAL A 302 -7.79 42.74 -2.03
N GLU A 303 -8.49 43.34 -1.06
CA GLU A 303 -9.14 42.62 0.06
C GLU A 303 -10.32 41.74 -0.40
N ASP A 304 -10.91 42.04 -1.57
CA ASP A 304 -12.02 41.30 -2.19
C ASP A 304 -11.55 40.36 -3.32
N SER A 305 -10.26 40.25 -3.63
CA SER A 305 -9.76 39.47 -4.78
C SER A 305 -10.06 37.96 -4.69
N LEU A 306 -10.18 37.41 -3.47
CA LEU A 306 -10.65 36.03 -3.26
C LEU A 306 -12.13 35.81 -3.62
N LEU A 307 -12.90 36.86 -3.86
CA LEU A 307 -14.31 36.79 -4.26
C LEU A 307 -14.47 36.74 -5.79
N VAL A 308 -13.40 36.94 -6.57
CA VAL A 308 -13.46 37.06 -8.04
C VAL A 308 -12.43 36.19 -8.76
N ASP A 309 -11.13 36.37 -8.51
CA ASP A 309 -10.06 35.80 -9.36
C ASP A 309 -9.11 34.83 -8.62
N GLY A 310 -9.16 34.78 -7.28
CA GLY A 310 -8.22 34.01 -6.47
C GLY A 310 -6.88 34.72 -6.25
N ILE A 311 -6.00 34.13 -5.44
CA ILE A 311 -4.63 34.61 -5.23
C ILE A 311 -3.66 33.59 -5.83
N ILE A 312 -2.70 34.10 -6.61
CA ILE A 312 -1.54 33.37 -7.14
C ILE A 312 -0.31 33.98 -6.47
N THR A 313 0.52 33.16 -5.81
CA THR A 313 1.76 33.61 -5.16
C THR A 313 2.85 32.55 -5.24
N ASP A 314 4.07 33.03 -5.52
CA ASP A 314 5.31 32.25 -5.50
C ASP A 314 6.01 32.34 -4.12
N GLU A 315 5.54 33.26 -3.26
CA GLU A 315 5.93 33.28 -1.85
C GLU A 315 5.14 32.18 -1.11
N ASP A 316 5.85 31.22 -0.52
CA ASP A 316 5.28 30.19 0.35
C ASP A 316 4.39 30.87 1.41
N PRO A 317 3.05 30.73 1.34
CA PRO A 317 2.16 31.47 2.21
C PRO A 317 2.24 30.85 3.60
N LEU A 318 3.22 31.28 4.40
CA LEU A 318 3.35 30.83 5.80
C LEU A 318 2.01 30.96 6.56
N ALA A 319 1.19 31.95 6.20
CA ALA A 319 -0.23 32.04 6.59
C ALA A 319 -1.06 32.93 5.65
N TYR A 320 -2.38 32.70 5.59
CA TYR A 320 -3.36 33.57 4.94
C TYR A 320 -4.54 33.88 5.88
N THR A 321 -5.04 35.12 5.87
CA THR A 321 -6.20 35.53 6.70
C THR A 321 -7.47 35.69 5.88
N TYR A 322 -8.45 34.82 6.10
CA TYR A 322 -9.77 34.87 5.48
C TYR A 322 -10.70 35.82 6.22
N LEU A 323 -11.02 36.96 5.59
CA LEU A 323 -11.82 38.03 6.20
C LEU A 323 -13.34 37.82 6.12
N HIS A 324 -13.79 36.91 5.26
CA HIS A 324 -15.20 36.71 4.91
C HIS A 324 -15.64 35.26 5.16
N PRO A 325 -16.87 35.04 5.62
CA PRO A 325 -17.44 33.70 5.72
C PRO A 325 -17.67 33.02 4.37
N GLY A 326 -17.26 31.77 4.26
CA GLY A 326 -17.34 31.00 3.03
C GLY A 326 -16.56 29.68 3.11
N ASN A 327 -16.64 28.93 2.01
CA ASN A 327 -15.81 27.75 1.78
C ASN A 327 -14.68 28.17 0.84
N TYR A 328 -13.46 27.91 1.26
CA TYR A 328 -12.24 28.21 0.50
C TYR A 328 -11.54 26.93 0.11
N PHE A 329 -10.99 26.93 -1.08
CA PHE A 329 -10.21 25.84 -1.65
C PHE A 329 -8.82 26.34 -1.98
N VAL A 330 -7.86 25.42 -1.91
CA VAL A 330 -6.47 25.70 -2.22
C VAL A 330 -5.96 24.62 -3.16
N LYS A 331 -5.24 25.05 -4.20
CA LYS A 331 -4.47 24.22 -5.11
C LYS A 331 -3.01 24.65 -5.00
N LEU A 332 -2.11 23.68 -4.97
CA LEU A 332 -0.67 23.87 -5.08
C LEU A 332 -0.19 23.23 -6.38
N ILE A 333 0.61 23.95 -7.15
CA ILE A 333 1.45 23.37 -8.21
C ILE A 333 2.87 23.38 -7.68
N ALA A 334 3.48 22.20 -7.59
CA ALA A 334 4.88 22.06 -7.18
C ALA A 334 5.67 21.60 -8.40
N SER A 335 6.73 22.34 -8.77
CA SER A 335 7.54 22.05 -9.94
C SER A 335 9.03 21.97 -9.64
N SER A 336 9.77 21.26 -10.49
CA SER A 336 11.23 21.24 -10.48
C SER A 336 11.83 21.11 -11.86
N ASP A 337 12.92 21.86 -12.09
CA ASP A 337 13.73 21.84 -13.31
C ASP A 337 15.06 21.10 -13.13
N LYS A 338 15.27 20.44 -11.97
CA LYS A 338 16.50 19.70 -11.66
C LYS A 338 16.69 18.43 -12.48
N GLY A 339 15.63 17.93 -13.12
CA GLY A 339 15.63 16.73 -13.94
C GLY A 339 16.06 16.98 -15.40
N PRO A 340 16.08 15.93 -16.25
CA PRO A 340 16.28 16.09 -17.69
C PRO A 340 15.09 16.80 -18.38
N GLU A 341 13.96 16.91 -17.69
CA GLU A 341 12.78 17.67 -18.07
C GLU A 341 12.18 18.34 -16.81
N THR A 342 11.35 19.36 -17.02
CA THR A 342 10.64 20.04 -15.92
C THR A 342 9.45 19.18 -15.49
N CYS A 343 9.45 18.74 -14.24
CA CYS A 343 8.34 18.01 -13.66
C CYS A 343 7.47 18.93 -12.82
N SER A 344 6.17 18.70 -12.88
CA SER A 344 5.19 19.40 -12.06
C SER A 344 4.11 18.45 -11.62
N ASP A 345 3.67 18.60 -10.38
CA ASP A 345 2.52 17.90 -9.84
C ASP A 345 1.55 18.90 -9.21
N GLU A 346 0.27 18.50 -9.10
CA GLU A 346 -0.79 19.36 -8.58
C GLU A 346 -1.52 18.71 -7.41
N PHE A 347 -1.60 19.43 -6.29
CA PHE A 347 -2.37 19.00 -5.13
C PHE A 347 -3.58 19.90 -4.90
N TYR A 348 -4.75 19.28 -4.72
CA TYR A 348 -6.02 19.98 -4.51
C TYR A 348 -6.61 19.61 -3.15
N LEU A 349 -6.77 20.59 -2.27
CA LEU A 349 -7.51 20.40 -1.02
C LEU A 349 -8.97 19.98 -1.29
N LYS A 350 -9.53 20.41 -2.43
CA LYS A 350 -10.89 20.04 -2.87
C LYS A 350 -11.06 18.53 -3.09
N THR A 351 -10.03 17.83 -3.55
CA THR A 351 -10.09 16.39 -3.85
C THR A 351 -10.23 15.56 -2.57
N GLU A 352 -9.81 16.07 -1.42
CA GLU A 352 -10.07 15.48 -0.10
C GLU A 352 -11.48 15.77 0.46
N GLY A 353 -12.27 16.61 -0.22
CA GLY A 353 -13.62 16.96 0.19
C GLY A 353 -13.73 17.93 1.38
N LYS A 354 -12.64 18.63 1.74
CA LYS A 354 -12.60 19.50 2.92
C LYS A 354 -12.20 20.94 2.57
N PRO A 355 -13.18 21.85 2.34
CA PRO A 355 -12.84 23.26 2.24
C PRO A 355 -12.33 23.79 3.58
N ILE A 356 -11.57 24.88 3.54
CA ILE A 356 -11.41 25.74 4.71
C ILE A 356 -12.74 26.45 4.94
N VAL A 357 -13.34 26.26 6.10
CA VAL A 357 -14.68 26.78 6.44
C VAL A 357 -14.55 27.98 7.36
N VAL A 358 -14.98 29.13 6.86
CA VAL A 358 -15.07 30.34 7.66
C VAL A 358 -16.52 30.56 8.06
N ASP A 359 -16.79 30.47 9.37
CA ASP A 359 -18.15 30.47 9.94
C ASP A 359 -18.93 31.73 9.59
N THR A 360 -20.21 31.56 9.26
CA THR A 360 -21.13 32.69 9.04
C THR A 360 -21.37 33.48 10.32
N SER A 361 -21.81 34.73 10.18
CA SER A 361 -22.08 35.55 11.34
C SER A 361 -23.23 35.01 12.18
N LEU A 362 -23.10 35.17 13.50
CA LEU A 362 -24.09 34.76 14.48
C LEU A 362 -24.28 35.86 15.53
N VAL A 363 -25.52 36.05 15.99
CA VAL A 363 -25.85 36.90 17.15
C VAL A 363 -26.94 36.21 17.97
N GLN A 364 -26.57 35.65 19.12
CA GLN A 364 -27.47 34.99 20.07
C GLN A 364 -27.45 35.73 21.40
N VAL A 365 -28.64 36.10 21.87
CA VAL A 365 -28.81 36.93 23.07
C VAL A 365 -29.37 36.05 24.20
N PRO A 366 -28.73 36.00 25.38
CA PRO A 366 -29.27 35.24 26.51
C PRO A 366 -30.55 35.89 27.05
N ASN A 367 -31.39 35.09 27.71
CA ASN A 367 -32.66 35.54 28.29
C ASN A 367 -32.61 35.72 29.82
N VAL A 368 -31.55 35.25 30.49
CA VAL A 368 -31.36 35.33 31.94
C VAL A 368 -29.87 35.50 32.24
N PHE A 369 -29.53 36.30 33.26
CA PHE A 369 -28.20 36.28 33.87
C PHE A 369 -28.28 36.49 35.39
N THR A 370 -27.32 35.93 36.11
CA THR A 370 -27.29 35.79 37.57
C THR A 370 -25.94 36.23 38.12
N PRO A 371 -25.69 37.54 38.31
CA PRO A 371 -24.42 38.05 38.82
C PRO A 371 -24.27 37.76 40.32
N ASN A 372 -23.86 36.54 40.66
CA ASN A 372 -23.66 36.03 42.02
C ASN A 372 -22.20 35.64 42.31
N GLY A 373 -21.32 35.68 41.32
CA GLY A 373 -19.90 35.38 41.45
C GLY A 373 -19.58 33.89 41.45
N ASP A 374 -20.49 33.03 40.97
CA ASP A 374 -20.24 31.59 40.85
C ASP A 374 -19.54 31.20 39.53
N GLY A 375 -19.24 32.19 38.68
CA GLY A 375 -18.60 32.02 37.38
C GLY A 375 -19.56 31.66 36.25
N ARG A 376 -20.87 31.50 36.52
CA ARG A 376 -21.88 31.08 35.54
C ARG A 376 -22.94 32.16 35.37
N ASN A 377 -23.06 32.67 34.14
CA ASN A 377 -24.00 33.73 33.79
C ASN A 377 -23.84 35.01 34.64
N ASP A 378 -22.62 35.30 35.13
CA ASP A 378 -22.34 36.50 35.91
C ASP A 378 -22.35 37.78 35.07
N VAL A 379 -22.15 37.63 33.77
CA VAL A 379 -22.10 38.73 32.80
C VAL A 379 -23.13 38.47 31.72
N PHE A 380 -24.00 39.45 31.47
CA PHE A 380 -24.85 39.47 30.30
C PHE A 380 -23.99 39.78 29.07
N ARG A 381 -23.60 38.74 28.33
CA ARG A 381 -22.81 38.81 27.09
C ARG A 381 -23.59 38.18 25.94
N VAL A 382 -23.46 38.77 24.75
CA VAL A 382 -24.03 38.22 23.52
C VAL A 382 -23.07 37.18 22.96
N LYS A 383 -23.56 35.99 22.60
CA LYS A 383 -22.76 35.05 21.81
C LYS A 383 -22.77 35.53 20.36
N SER A 384 -21.60 35.84 19.83
CA SER A 384 -21.45 36.35 18.47
C SER A 384 -20.28 35.70 17.76
N GLN A 385 -20.38 35.62 16.43
CA GLN A 385 -19.35 35.07 15.55
C GLN A 385 -19.28 35.91 14.28
N SER A 386 -18.09 36.02 13.68
CA SER A 386 -17.85 36.63 12.35
C SER A 386 -18.52 37.99 12.13
N LEU A 387 -18.45 38.88 13.13
CA LEU A 387 -19.04 40.22 13.07
C LEU A 387 -18.04 41.26 12.54
N LYS A 388 -18.53 42.14 11.68
CA LYS A 388 -17.82 43.34 11.21
C LYS A 388 -18.07 44.55 12.12
N SER A 389 -19.27 44.65 12.68
CA SER A 389 -19.61 45.69 13.66
C SER A 389 -20.64 45.20 14.67
N PHE A 390 -20.60 45.76 15.88
CA PHE A 390 -21.51 45.43 16.98
C PHE A 390 -21.79 46.67 17.83
N SER A 391 -23.02 46.81 18.29
CA SER A 391 -23.42 47.80 19.28
C SER A 391 -24.61 47.27 20.07
N ALA A 392 -24.53 47.33 21.39
CA ALA A 392 -25.56 46.87 22.28
C ALA A 392 -25.89 47.92 23.34
N THR A 393 -27.17 47.98 23.72
CA THR A 393 -27.69 48.91 24.72
C THR A 393 -28.69 48.18 25.59
N ILE A 394 -28.53 48.29 26.91
CA ILE A 394 -29.46 47.76 27.92
C ILE A 394 -30.24 48.92 28.50
N ILE A 395 -31.54 48.73 28.62
CA ILE A 395 -32.52 49.71 29.06
C ILE A 395 -33.30 49.10 30.22
N ASN A 396 -33.49 49.86 31.29
CA ASN A 396 -34.36 49.42 32.39
C ASN A 396 -35.85 49.61 32.04
N ARG A 397 -36.74 49.13 32.91
CA ARG A 397 -38.20 49.25 32.72
C ARG A 397 -38.76 50.67 32.61
N TRP A 398 -37.97 51.70 32.95
CA TRP A 398 -38.36 53.10 32.85
C TRP A 398 -37.83 53.78 31.57
N GLY A 399 -37.26 53.01 30.63
CA GLY A 399 -36.74 53.54 29.38
C GLY A 399 -35.36 54.20 29.49
N ARG A 400 -34.68 54.11 30.65
CA ARG A 400 -33.32 54.67 30.82
C ARG A 400 -32.27 53.65 30.42
N VAL A 401 -31.32 54.09 29.59
CA VAL A 401 -30.10 53.32 29.29
C VAL A 401 -29.31 53.13 30.58
N VAL A 402 -28.95 51.88 30.88
CA VAL A 402 -28.16 51.52 32.06
C VAL A 402 -26.78 50.98 31.71
N TYR A 403 -26.59 50.50 30.48
CA TYR A 403 -25.30 50.03 29.98
C TYR A 403 -25.29 50.02 28.44
N SER A 404 -24.14 50.28 27.83
CA SER A 404 -23.94 50.18 26.39
C SER A 404 -22.51 49.80 26.07
N TRP A 405 -22.30 49.00 25.04
CA TRP A 405 -20.97 48.55 24.64
C TRP A 405 -20.89 48.24 23.15
N LYS A 406 -19.67 48.20 22.60
CA LYS A 406 -19.40 48.02 21.16
C LYS A 406 -18.52 46.81 20.85
N ASN A 407 -17.75 46.31 21.81
CA ASN A 407 -16.97 45.09 21.62
C ASN A 407 -17.83 43.88 22.01
N PRO A 408 -18.17 42.95 21.09
CA PRO A 408 -19.00 41.79 21.43
C PRO A 408 -18.47 40.91 22.58
N ASP A 409 -17.15 40.93 22.84
CA ASP A 409 -16.53 40.18 23.94
C ASP A 409 -16.77 40.82 25.33
N GLU A 410 -17.28 42.04 25.35
CA GLU A 410 -17.70 42.71 26.58
C GLU A 410 -19.14 42.34 26.95
N GLY A 411 -19.53 42.66 28.18
CA GLY A 411 -20.90 42.46 28.62
C GLY A 411 -21.20 43.19 29.92
N TRP A 412 -22.46 43.13 30.33
CA TRP A 412 -22.92 43.84 31.53
C TRP A 412 -22.87 42.94 32.76
N ASN A 413 -22.13 43.36 33.79
CA ASN A 413 -22.01 42.65 35.06
C ASN A 413 -23.15 42.96 36.06
N GLY A 414 -24.22 43.64 35.64
CA GLY A 414 -25.33 44.00 36.52
C GLY A 414 -25.09 45.19 37.44
N LYS A 415 -24.04 46.00 37.23
CA LYS A 415 -23.82 47.26 37.97
C LYS A 415 -24.17 48.49 37.13
N VAL A 416 -24.78 49.48 37.77
CA VAL A 416 -25.07 50.81 37.20
C VAL A 416 -24.41 51.84 38.12
N ASN A 417 -23.49 52.64 37.57
CA ASN A 417 -22.71 53.63 38.34
C ASN A 417 -22.06 53.04 39.61
N GLY A 418 -21.49 51.84 39.50
CA GLY A 418 -20.82 51.12 40.60
C GLY A 418 -21.76 50.43 41.60
N LYS A 419 -23.08 50.65 41.52
CA LYS A 419 -24.08 50.01 42.40
C LYS A 419 -24.80 48.88 41.68
N TRP A 420 -25.19 47.85 42.42
CA TRP A 420 -25.96 46.74 41.86
C TRP A 420 -27.32 47.20 41.33
N ALA A 421 -27.65 46.75 40.12
CA ALA A 421 -28.95 46.97 39.51
C ALA A 421 -30.04 46.17 40.25
N THR A 422 -31.26 46.70 40.29
CA THR A 422 -32.40 46.02 40.92
C THR A 422 -32.77 44.76 40.13
N PRO A 423 -33.02 43.61 40.78
CA PRO A 423 -33.54 42.43 40.10
C PRO A 423 -34.84 42.72 39.35
N GLY A 424 -35.01 42.08 38.20
CA GLY A 424 -36.19 42.26 37.36
C GLY A 424 -35.89 42.23 35.87
N THR A 425 -36.89 42.63 35.07
CA THR A 425 -36.81 42.61 33.62
C THR A 425 -36.08 43.84 33.08
N TYR A 426 -35.09 43.59 32.24
CA TYR A 426 -34.38 44.59 31.46
C TYR A 426 -34.62 44.34 29.97
N PHE A 427 -34.43 45.37 29.16
CA PHE A 427 -34.59 45.31 27.72
C PHE A 427 -33.25 45.53 27.05
N TYR A 428 -33.04 44.91 25.90
CA TYR A 428 -31.85 45.15 25.07
C TYR A 428 -32.24 45.62 23.68
N VAL A 429 -31.36 46.43 23.09
CA VAL A 429 -31.33 46.74 21.66
C VAL A 429 -29.91 46.44 21.19
N ILE A 430 -29.78 45.49 20.27
CA ILE A 430 -28.50 45.07 19.70
C ILE A 430 -28.58 45.25 18.19
N THR A 431 -27.60 45.96 17.63
CA THR A 431 -27.39 46.12 16.20
C THR A 431 -26.00 45.59 15.85
N ALA A 432 -25.91 44.73 14.85
CA ALA A 432 -24.63 44.21 14.38
C ALA A 432 -24.65 43.99 12.87
N THR A 433 -23.48 43.96 12.25
CA THR A 433 -23.31 43.57 10.85
C THR A 433 -22.32 42.43 10.78
N GLY A 434 -22.68 41.34 10.11
CA GLY A 434 -21.75 40.25 9.81
C GLY A 434 -20.69 40.62 8.77
N ARG A 435 -19.71 39.73 8.61
CA ARG A 435 -18.63 39.83 7.61
C ARG A 435 -19.00 39.19 6.27
N GLU A 436 -20.19 38.63 6.11
CA GLU A 436 -20.64 38.10 4.81
C GLU A 436 -20.80 39.21 3.77
N GLU A 437 -20.73 38.83 2.49
CA GLU A 437 -21.18 39.66 1.37
C GLU A 437 -22.29 38.92 0.60
N PRO A 438 -23.50 39.50 0.46
CA PRO A 438 -23.91 40.81 0.99
C PRO A 438 -24.02 40.81 2.53
N LYS A 439 -23.66 41.94 3.16
CA LYS A 439 -23.67 42.12 4.63
C LYS A 439 -24.98 41.74 5.29
N LYS A 440 -24.94 40.72 6.14
CA LYS A 440 -26.06 40.34 7.00
C LYS A 440 -26.19 41.33 8.16
N LYS A 441 -27.35 41.99 8.27
CA LYS A 441 -27.65 42.94 9.35
C LYS A 441 -28.48 42.29 10.44
N TYR A 442 -28.10 42.50 11.69
CA TYR A 442 -28.84 42.05 12.87
C TYR A 442 -29.45 43.25 13.58
N THR A 443 -30.74 43.16 13.88
CA THR A 443 -31.40 44.03 14.86
C THR A 443 -32.18 43.14 15.82
N LYS A 444 -31.65 42.94 17.02
CA LYS A 444 -32.28 42.14 18.07
C LYS A 444 -32.83 43.09 19.14
N LYS A 445 -34.11 42.94 19.43
CA LYS A 445 -34.80 43.63 20.53
C LYS A 445 -35.52 42.57 21.35
N GLY A 446 -35.47 42.71 22.66
CA GLY A 446 -36.08 41.75 23.56
C GLY A 446 -35.85 42.13 25.01
N SER A 447 -36.21 41.22 25.89
CA SER A 447 -36.03 41.34 27.33
C SER A 447 -35.27 40.17 27.91
N PHE A 448 -34.60 40.42 29.02
CA PHE A 448 -33.93 39.41 29.82
C PHE A 448 -34.19 39.64 31.30
N MET A 449 -34.05 38.58 32.09
CA MET A 449 -34.26 38.63 33.52
C MET A 449 -32.92 38.74 34.26
N LEU A 450 -32.78 39.79 35.08
CA LEU A 450 -31.75 39.87 36.11
C LEU A 450 -32.29 39.18 37.36
N ILE A 451 -31.71 38.04 37.71
CA ILE A 451 -32.00 37.33 38.96
C ILE A 451 -30.86 37.58 39.93
N ARG A 452 -31.20 37.86 41.18
CA ARG A 452 -30.24 37.92 42.29
C ARG A 452 -30.69 36.93 43.34
N LYS A 453 -29.80 36.00 43.68
CA LYS A 453 -29.96 35.07 44.80
C LYS A 453 -29.41 35.68 46.07
#